data_AF-A0A6A9T2E4-F1
#
_entry.id   AF-A0A6A9T2E4-F1
#
_cell.length_a   1.000
_cell.length_b   1.000
_cell.length_c   1.000
_cell.angle_alpha   90.00
_cell.angle_beta   90.00
_cell.angle_gamma   90.00
#
_symmetry.space_group_name_H-M   'P 1'
#
loop_
_entity.id
_entity.type
_entity.pdbx_description
1 polymer ?
#
loop_
_entity_poly.entity_id
_entity_poly.type
_entity_poly.pdbx_seq_one_letter_code
_entity_poly.pdbx_strand_id
1 'polypeptide(L)' 'MHHRRNLYVAAFVGASLSYIFNVLAFTGTFDIFRWVVFAVLFLGFTYGFERFFGWQTDSA' A
#
# COMPACT_ATOMS: atom_id res chain seq x y z
N MET A 1 11.37 -4.59 14.92
CA MET A 1 11.92 -4.25 13.58
C MET A 1 11.41 -5.19 12.48
N HIS A 2 11.59 -6.52 12.57
CA HIS A 2 11.17 -7.46 11.51
C HIS A 2 9.64 -7.54 11.28
N HIS A 3 8.84 -7.50 12.34
CA HIS A 3 7.38 -7.61 12.23
C HIS A 3 6.76 -6.42 11.48
N ARG A 4 7.16 -5.18 11.81
CA ARG A 4 6.70 -3.97 11.11
C ARG A 4 7.04 -4.00 9.62
N ARG A 5 8.28 -4.36 9.26
CA ARG A 5 8.67 -4.51 7.85
C ARG A 5 7.81 -5.53 7.12
N ASN A 6 7.54 -6.67 7.74
CA ASN A 6 6.67 -7.69 7.14
C ASN A 6 5.23 -7.18 6.94
N LEU A 7 4.68 -6.42 7.89
CA LEU A 7 3.37 -5.79 7.74
C LEU A 7 3.35 -4.76 6.61
N TYR A 8 4.39 -3.92 6.48
CA TYR A 8 4.54 -2.99 5.37
C TYR A 8 4.57 -3.70 4.02
N VAL A 9 5.37 -4.76 3.91
CA VAL A 9 5.47 -5.56 2.67
C VAL A 9 4.13 -6.25 2.37
N ALA A 10 3.49 -6.84 3.37
CA ALA A 10 2.19 -7.50 3.18
C ALA A 10 1.11 -6.50 2.74
N ALA A 11 1.04 -5.32 3.37
CA ALA A 11 0.12 -4.25 3.00
C ALA A 11 0.39 -3.76 1.57
N PHE A 12 1.66 -3.55 1.21
CA PHE A 12 2.05 -3.12 -0.13
C PHE A 12 1.68 -4.15 -1.20
N VAL A 13 1.93 -5.44 -0.95
CA VAL A 13 1.58 -6.53 -1.87
C VAL A 13 0.07 -6.62 -2.04
N GLY A 14 -0.70 -6.60 -0.95
CA GLY A 14 -2.16 -6.64 -1.01
C GLY A 14 -2.76 -5.45 -1.76
N ALA A 15 -2.29 -4.24 -1.45
CA ALA A 15 -2.74 -3.02 -2.12
C ALA A 15 -2.36 -3.00 -3.62
N SER A 16 -1.16 -3.46 -3.96
CA SER A 16 -0.70 -3.55 -5.36
C SER A 16 -1.53 -4.53 -6.17
N LEU A 17 -1.78 -5.73 -5.63
CA LEU A 17 -2.62 -6.73 -6.29
C LEU A 17 -4.05 -6.20 -6.50
N SER A 18 -4.64 -5.58 -5.47
CA SER A 18 -5.95 -4.96 -5.56
C SER A 18 -6.00 -3.91 -6.67
N TYR A 19 -5.03 -3.00 -6.73
CA TYR A 19 -4.95 -1.98 -7.78
C TYR A 19 -4.85 -2.61 -9.18
N ILE A 20 -3.94 -3.57 -9.37
CA ILE A 20 -3.71 -4.21 -10.68
C ILE A 20 -4.98 -4.88 -11.17
N PHE A 21 -5.63 -5.69 -10.32
CA PHE A 21 -6.87 -6.37 -10.71
C PHE A 21 -8.00 -5.40 -11.01
N ASN A 22 -8.15 -4.33 -10.23
CA ASN A 22 -9.18 -3.32 -10.47
C ASN A 22 -8.95 -2.62 -11.83
N VAL A 23 -7.72 -2.18 -12.09
CA VAL A 23 -7.38 -1.50 -13.34
C VAL A 23 -7.58 -2.43 -14.54
N LEU A 24 -7.14 -3.68 -14.44
CA LEU A 24 -7.37 -4.68 -15.49
C LEU A 24 -8.86 -4.95 -15.72
N ALA A 25 -9.66 -5.04 -14.66
CA ALA A 25 -11.10 -5.28 -14.75
C ALA A 25 -11.84 -4.16 -15.49
N PHE A 26 -11.46 -2.90 -15.28
CA PHE A 26 -12.18 -1.76 -15.86
C PHE A 26 -11.58 -1.22 -17.17
N THR A 27 -10.28 -1.41 -17.40
CA THR A 27 -9.58 -0.81 -18.55
C THR A 27 -8.95 -1.83 -19.49
N GLY A 28 -8.81 -3.09 -19.07
CA GLY A 28 -8.17 -4.15 -19.85
C GLY A 28 -6.67 -3.97 -20.12
N THR A 29 -6.04 -2.91 -19.59
CA THR A 29 -4.64 -2.59 -19.84
C THR A 29 -3.92 -2.24 -18.55
N PHE A 30 -2.63 -2.56 -18.46
CA PHE A 30 -1.81 -2.22 -17.30
C PHE A 30 -0.77 -1.16 -17.66
N ASP A 31 -0.88 0.00 -17.01
CA ASP A 31 0.06 1.11 -17.13
C ASP A 31 0.97 1.15 -15.89
N ILE A 32 2.25 0.79 -16.11
CA ILE A 32 3.26 0.72 -15.06
C ILE A 32 3.49 2.09 -14.41
N PHE A 33 3.46 3.18 -15.18
CA PHE A 33 3.70 4.52 -14.64
C PHE A 33 2.60 4.89 -13.65
N ARG A 34 1.33 4.63 -14.00
CA ARG A 34 0.20 4.87 -13.08
C ARG A 34 0.30 4.00 -11.83
N TRP A 35 0.72 2.74 -11.97
CA TRP A 35 0.96 1.87 -10.82
C TRP A 35 2.09 2.38 -9.91
N VAL A 36 3.19 2.91 -10.47
CA VAL A 36 4.27 3.52 -9.67
C VAL A 36 3.76 4.75 -8.92
N VAL A 37 2.96 5.62 -9.56
CA VAL A 37 2.34 6.76 -8.88
C VAL A 37 1.46 6.29 -7.72
N PHE A 38 0.63 5.26 -7.94
CA PHE A 38 -0.15 4.62 -6.89
C PHE A 38 0.75 4.10 -5.75
N ALA A 39 1.83 3.39 -6.07
CA ALA A 39 2.76 2.83 -5.08
C ALA A 39 3.41 3.92 -4.22
N VAL A 40 3.87 5.01 -4.82
CA VAL A 40 4.47 6.15 -4.11
C VAL A 40 3.44 6.81 -3.21
N LEU A 41 2.23 7.06 -3.70
CA LEU A 41 1.15 7.64 -2.90
C LEU A 41 0.78 6.72 -1.73
N PHE A 42 0.59 5.43 -1.98
CA PHE A 42 0.24 4.44 -0.96
C PHE A 42 1.28 4.38 0.16
N LEU A 43 2.56 4.28 -0.19
CA LEU A 43 3.65 4.25 0.79
C LEU A 43 3.77 5.60 1.53
N GLY A 44 3.61 6.72 0.82
CA GLY A 44 3.61 8.05 1.41
C GLY A 44 2.49 8.22 2.44
N PHE A 45 1.26 7.80 2.12
CA PHE A 45 0.14 7.80 3.06
C PHE A 45 0.37 6.85 4.24
N THR A 46 0.87 5.64 3.98
CA THR A 46 1.11 4.65 5.05
C THR A 46 2.20 5.13 6.01
N TYR A 47 3.26 5.73 5.50
CA TYR A 47 4.29 6.39 6.31
C TYR A 47 3.74 7.59 7.07
N GLY A 48 2.93 8.43 6.41
CA GLY A 48 2.25 9.56 7.04
C GLY A 48 1.38 9.09 8.21
N PHE A 49 0.53 8.09 8.01
CA PHE A 49 -0.31 7.52 9.06
C PHE A 49 0.53 7.00 10.23
N GLU A 50 1.60 6.24 9.98
CA GLU A 50 2.51 5.79 11.04
C GLU A 50 3.11 6.97 11.81
N ARG A 51 3.55 8.03 11.10
CA ARG A 51 4.23 9.17 11.71
C ARG A 51 3.30 10.07 12.52
N PHE A 52 2.07 10.29 12.04
CA PHE A 52 1.12 11.24 12.61
C PHE A 52 0.16 10.63 13.63
N PHE A 53 -0.31 9.40 13.40
CA PHE A 53 -1.29 8.75 14.28
C PHE A 53 -0.67 7.66 15.15
N GLY A 54 0.53 7.19 14.81
CA GLY A 54 1.11 6.00 15.43
C GLY A 54 0.29 4.75 15.07
N TRP A 55 0.92 3.58 15.17
CA TRP A 55 0.16 2.34 15.13
C TRP A 55 -0.57 2.19 16.46
N GLN A 56 -1.90 2.04 16.45
CA GLN A 56 -2.66 1.63 17.64
C GLN A 56 -2.36 0.16 17.96
N THR A 57 -1.16 -0.10 18.47
CA THR A 57 -0.77 -1.43 18.98
C THR A 57 -0.91 -1.52 20.50
N ASP A 58 -1.32 -0.44 21.16
CA ASP A 58 -1.70 -0.49 22.57
C ASP A 58 -3.11 -1.07 22.66
N SER A 59 -3.14 -2.40 22.79
CA SER A 59 -4.31 -3.18 23.18
C SER A 59 -4.97 -2.52 24.41
N ALA A 60 -6.29 -2.31 24.33
CA ALA A 60 -7.13 -2.10 25.50
C ALA A 60 -7.13 -3.34 26.41
#